data_AF-A0A101EPU2-F1
#
_entry.id   AF-A0A101EPU2-F1
#
_cell.length_a   1.000
_cell.length_b   1.000
_cell.length_c   1.000
_cell.angle_alpha   90.00
_cell.angle_beta   90.00
_cell.angle_gamma   90.00
#
_symmetry.space_group_name_H-M   'P 1'
#
loop_
_entity.id
_entity.type
_entity.pdbx_description
1 polymer ?
#
loop_
_entity_poly.entity_id
_entity_poly.type
_entity_poly.pdbx_seq_one_letter_code
_entity_poly.pdbx_strand_id
1 'polypeptide(L)'
;MRGEIMKKIFNYVLAYLFLAVTSVLGFYVIFIEGRRFFFTLLGLTSARLQTINAVDKFVVIVLGIAFLGFFMFNEGYFRKRAENSMKDLLRAVLTVSGILMFVWAGFQAPFFFSVGYKLGLPEIISYLLKLIGGSLLIFVSSRYLKNEYLHSV
;
A
#
# COMPACT_ATOMS: atom_id res chain seq x y z
N MET A 1 -4.17 -24.90 27.09
CA MET A 1 -5.16 -25.18 26.03
C MET A 1 -6.15 -24.05 25.78
N ARG A 2 -7.11 -23.71 26.67
CA ARG A 2 -8.14 -22.67 26.39
C ARG A 2 -7.56 -21.28 26.09
N GLY A 3 -6.49 -20.89 26.79
CA GLY A 3 -5.82 -19.59 26.59
C GLY A 3 -5.05 -19.47 25.27
N GLU A 4 -4.51 -20.57 24.73
CA GLU A 4 -3.80 -20.57 23.45
C GLU A 4 -4.77 -20.48 22.27
N ILE A 5 -5.91 -21.16 22.39
CA ILE A 5 -6.99 -21.08 21.40
C ILE A 5 -7.53 -19.65 21.32
N MET A 6 -7.80 -19.01 22.46
CA MET A 6 -8.24 -17.61 22.53
C MET A 6 -7.22 -16.65 21.90
N LYS A 7 -5.92 -16.82 22.16
CA LYS A 7 -4.86 -16.01 21.54
C LYS A 7 -4.81 -16.18 20.03
N LYS A 8 -4.95 -17.41 19.54
CA LYS A 8 -4.94 -17.71 18.10
C LYS A 8 -6.14 -17.07 17.40
N ILE A 9 -7.34 -17.20 17.96
CA ILE A 9 -8.56 -16.55 17.45
C ILE A 9 -8.37 -15.03 17.40
N PHE A 10 -7.85 -14.43 18.46
CA PHE A 10 -7.59 -12.99 18.51
C PHE A 10 -6.61 -12.53 17.41
N ASN A 11 -5.54 -13.28 17.14
CA ASN A 11 -4.62 -12.97 16.05
C ASN A 11 -5.30 -13.00 14.68
N TYR A 12 -6.17 -13.97 14.41
CA TYR A 12 -6.92 -14.01 13.15
C TYR A 12 -7.91 -12.86 13.03
N VAL A 13 -8.62 -12.51 14.10
CA VAL A 13 -9.52 -11.34 14.11
C VAL A 13 -8.74 -10.08 13.74
N LEU A 14 -7.57 -9.88 14.34
CA LEU A 14 -6.70 -8.75 14.01
C LEU A 14 -6.16 -8.83 12.57
N ALA A 15 -5.83 -10.02 12.08
CA ALA A 15 -5.38 -10.20 10.70
C ALA A 15 -6.43 -9.75 9.69
N TYR A 16 -7.71 -10.09 9.92
CA TYR A 16 -8.80 -9.65 9.05
C TYR A 16 -9.14 -8.17 9.23
N LEU A 17 -9.00 -7.61 10.43
CA LEU A 17 -9.12 -6.15 10.63
C LEU A 17 -8.03 -5.40 9.87
N PHE A 18 -6.78 -5.86 9.96
CA PHE A 18 -5.68 -5.26 9.21
C PHE A 18 -5.83 -5.48 7.70
N LEU A 19 -6.34 -6.63 7.26
CA LEU A 19 -6.70 -6.86 5.86
C LEU A 19 -7.73 -5.84 5.40
N ALA A 20 -8.80 -5.60 6.15
CA ALA A 20 -9.82 -4.62 5.80
C ALA A 20 -9.23 -3.20 5.66
N VAL A 21 -8.44 -2.76 6.63
CA VAL A 21 -7.80 -1.42 6.61
C VAL A 21 -6.85 -1.29 5.43
N THR A 22 -5.96 -2.27 5.23
CA THR A 22 -4.98 -2.24 4.12
C THR A 22 -5.66 -2.39 2.76
N SER A 23 -6.81 -3.05 2.68
CA SER A 23 -7.60 -3.15 1.46
C SER A 23 -8.29 -1.83 1.11
N VAL A 24 -8.84 -1.11 2.09
CA VAL A 24 -9.39 0.23 1.87
C VAL A 24 -8.29 1.20 1.42
N LEU A 25 -7.13 1.18 2.08
CA LEU A 25 -5.96 1.98 1.68
C LEU A 25 -5.44 1.58 0.30
N GLY A 26 -5.34 0.28 0.03
CA GLY A 26 -4.91 -0.25 -1.25
C GLY A 26 -5.87 0.12 -2.38
N PHE A 27 -7.18 0.11 -2.12
CA PHE A 27 -8.18 0.57 -3.07
C PHE A 27 -7.98 2.06 -3.37
N TYR A 28 -7.85 2.90 -2.34
CA TYR A 28 -7.57 4.33 -2.53
C TYR A 28 -6.30 4.56 -3.37
N VAL A 29 -5.18 3.95 -3.00
CA VAL A 29 -3.90 4.15 -3.68
C VAL A 29 -3.91 3.57 -5.10
N ILE A 30 -4.36 2.33 -5.29
CA ILE A 30 -4.30 1.65 -6.59
C ILE A 30 -5.37 2.21 -7.53
N PHE A 31 -6.61 2.34 -7.10
CA PHE A 31 -7.69 2.79 -7.96
C PHE A 31 -7.76 4.30 -8.09
N ILE A 32 -7.81 5.05 -6.99
CA ILE A 32 -8.08 6.50 -7.07
C ILE A 32 -6.84 7.23 -7.59
N GLU A 33 -5.69 7.00 -6.94
CA GLU A 33 -4.45 7.68 -7.34
C GLU A 33 -3.88 7.12 -8.65
N GLY A 34 -3.98 5.80 -8.87
CA GLY A 34 -3.60 5.19 -10.14
C GLY A 34 -4.44 5.71 -11.32
N ARG A 35 -5.77 5.80 -11.17
CA ARG A 35 -6.64 6.36 -12.22
C ARG A 35 -6.34 7.84 -12.46
N ARG A 36 -6.15 8.63 -11.40
CA ARG A 36 -5.73 10.04 -11.51
C ARG A 36 -4.43 10.16 -12.31
N PHE A 37 -3.45 9.30 -12.03
CA PHE A 37 -2.18 9.25 -12.75
C PHE A 37 -2.39 9.03 -14.26
N PHE A 38 -3.17 8.03 -14.65
CA PHE A 38 -3.43 7.77 -16.08
C PHE A 38 -4.20 8.91 -16.76
N PHE A 39 -5.18 9.53 -16.09
CA PHE A 39 -5.90 10.66 -16.65
C PHE A 39 -5.00 11.88 -16.86
N THR A 40 -4.13 12.18 -15.90
CA THR A 40 -3.21 13.29 -16.06
C THR A 40 -2.23 13.04 -17.20
N LEU A 41 -1.70 11.81 -17.34
CA LEU A 41 -0.88 11.44 -18.50
C LEU A 41 -1.62 11.62 -19.83
N LEU A 42 -2.86 11.16 -19.93
CA LEU A 42 -3.67 11.32 -21.14
C LEU A 42 -3.94 12.80 -21.44
N GLY A 43 -4.18 13.61 -20.40
CA GLY A 43 -4.37 15.05 -20.52
C GLY A 43 -3.17 15.77 -21.16
N LEU A 44 -1.94 15.25 -20.97
CA LEU A 44 -0.74 15.79 -21.60
C LEU A 44 -0.65 15.47 -23.11
N THR A 45 -1.41 14.51 -23.61
CA THR A 45 -1.33 14.03 -25.00
C THR A 45 -2.38 14.65 -25.94
N SER A 46 -3.19 15.61 -25.47
CA SER A 46 -4.28 16.24 -26.24
C SER A 46 -5.21 15.21 -26.92
N ALA A 47 -5.43 14.07 -26.28
CA ALA A 47 -6.22 12.97 -26.82
C ALA A 47 -7.70 13.35 -27.00
N ARG A 48 -8.35 12.80 -28.03
CA ARG A 48 -9.80 12.99 -28.25
C ARG A 48 -10.61 12.36 -27.11
N LEU A 49 -11.76 12.93 -26.81
CA LEU A 49 -12.65 12.50 -25.72
C LEU A 49 -13.04 11.01 -25.80
N GLN A 50 -13.23 10.50 -27.02
CA GLN A 50 -13.52 9.08 -27.27
C GLN A 50 -12.36 8.17 -26.85
N THR A 51 -11.13 8.56 -27.16
CA THR A 51 -9.91 7.84 -26.75
C THR A 51 -9.74 7.86 -25.24
N ILE A 52 -9.98 9.01 -24.59
CA ILE A 52 -9.93 9.15 -23.13
C ILE A 52 -10.92 8.19 -22.46
N ASN A 53 -12.16 8.12 -22.96
CA ASN A 53 -13.19 7.25 -22.38
C ASN A 53 -12.90 5.76 -22.60
N ALA A 54 -12.31 5.39 -23.74
CA ALA A 54 -11.88 4.01 -24.00
C ALA A 54 -10.71 3.60 -23.09
N VAL A 55 -9.71 4.46 -22.95
CA VAL A 55 -8.56 4.20 -22.07
C VAL A 55 -8.98 4.14 -20.61
N ASP A 56 -9.90 5.00 -20.16
CA ASP A 56 -10.41 4.97 -18.79
C ASP A 56 -11.03 3.60 -18.43
N LYS A 57 -11.88 3.05 -19.30
CA LYS A 57 -12.46 1.70 -19.08
C LYS A 57 -11.39 0.62 -18.99
N PHE A 58 -10.37 0.70 -19.85
CA PHE A 58 -9.25 -0.24 -19.82
C PHE A 58 -8.44 -0.09 -18.52
N VAL A 59 -8.13 1.13 -18.10
CA VAL A 59 -7.41 1.43 -16.86
C VAL A 59 -8.17 0.91 -15.65
N VAL A 60 -9.49 1.10 -15.59
CA VAL A 60 -10.32 0.57 -14.49
C VAL A 60 -10.21 -0.96 -14.39
N ILE A 61 -10.21 -1.67 -15.51
CA ILE A 61 -10.05 -3.13 -15.53
C ILE A 61 -8.66 -3.53 -15.04
N VAL A 62 -7.60 -2.91 -15.55
CA VAL A 62 -6.20 -3.22 -15.16
C VAL A 62 -5.97 -2.94 -13.68
N LEU A 63 -6.42 -1.78 -13.18
CA LEU A 63 -6.30 -1.43 -11.76
C LEU A 63 -7.14 -2.36 -10.87
N GLY A 64 -8.31 -2.83 -11.35
CA GLY A 64 -9.10 -3.83 -10.66
C GLY A 64 -8.42 -5.18 -10.51
N ILE A 65 -7.79 -5.66 -11.58
CA ILE A 65 -7.00 -6.89 -11.52
C ILE A 65 -5.81 -6.72 -10.57
N ALA A 66 -5.11 -5.58 -10.64
CA ALA A 66 -3.99 -5.28 -9.73
C ALA A 66 -4.44 -5.24 -8.26
N PHE A 67 -5.59 -4.62 -7.98
CA PHE A 67 -6.17 -4.58 -6.63
C PHE A 67 -6.59 -5.96 -6.12
N LEU A 68 -7.22 -6.78 -6.96
CA LEU A 68 -7.58 -8.15 -6.58
C LEU A 68 -6.33 -8.98 -6.25
N GLY A 69 -5.28 -8.88 -7.07
CA GLY A 69 -3.99 -9.51 -6.79
C GLY A 69 -3.39 -9.06 -5.46
N PHE A 70 -3.41 -7.75 -5.20
CA PHE A 70 -2.98 -7.16 -3.92
C PHE A 70 -3.80 -7.68 -2.73
N PHE A 71 -5.13 -7.73 -2.87
CA PHE A 71 -6.04 -8.21 -1.83
C PHE A 71 -5.77 -9.69 -1.49
N MET A 72 -5.72 -10.55 -2.50
CA MET A 72 -5.47 -11.98 -2.33
C MET A 72 -4.09 -12.24 -1.72
N PHE A 73 -3.07 -11.50 -2.15
CA PHE A 73 -1.74 -11.58 -1.57
C PHE A 73 -1.76 -11.24 -0.07
N ASN A 74 -2.39 -10.12 0.31
CA ASN A 74 -2.44 -9.68 1.71
C ASN A 74 -3.25 -10.62 2.60
N GLU A 75 -4.35 -11.19 2.09
CA GLU A 75 -5.13 -12.19 2.82
C GLU A 75 -4.24 -13.37 3.20
N GLY A 76 -3.58 -13.99 2.22
CA GLY A 76 -2.69 -15.11 2.46
C GLY A 76 -1.50 -14.73 3.33
N TYR A 77 -0.94 -13.53 3.13
CA TYR A 77 0.21 -13.05 3.87
C TYR A 77 -0.11 -12.80 5.36
N PHE A 78 -1.21 -12.11 5.67
CA PHE A 78 -1.61 -11.85 7.06
C PHE A 78 -2.11 -13.11 7.75
N ARG A 79 -2.85 -13.98 7.06
CA ARG A 79 -3.31 -15.25 7.63
C ARG A 79 -2.14 -16.12 8.09
N LYS A 80 -1.13 -16.27 7.22
CA LYS A 80 0.10 -17.03 7.55
C LYS A 80 0.87 -16.41 8.71
N ARG A 81 0.89 -15.08 8.83
CA ARG A 81 1.63 -14.38 9.89
C ARG A 81 0.89 -14.43 11.24
N ALA A 82 -0.44 -14.41 11.22
CA ALA A 82 -1.28 -14.56 12.41
C ALA A 82 -1.13 -15.93 13.08
N GLU A 83 -0.85 -16.97 12.29
CA GLU A 83 -0.54 -18.32 12.78
C GLU A 83 0.75 -18.39 13.57
N ASN A 84 1.76 -17.61 13.16
CA ASN A 84 3.07 -17.60 13.81
C ASN A 84 3.04 -16.77 15.09
N SER A 85 2.76 -15.47 14.98
CA SER A 85 2.78 -14.56 16.13
C SER A 85 2.11 -13.22 15.83
N MET A 86 1.67 -12.52 16.90
CA MET A 86 1.17 -11.16 16.79
C MET A 86 2.25 -10.19 16.26
N LYS A 87 3.51 -10.41 16.66
CA LYS A 87 4.63 -9.56 16.23
C LYS A 87 4.87 -9.68 14.73
N ASP A 88 4.82 -10.91 14.20
CA ASP A 88 4.91 -11.17 12.77
C ASP A 88 3.77 -10.53 11.98
N LEU A 89 2.56 -10.54 12.54
CA LEU A 89 1.40 -9.88 11.95
C LEU A 89 1.59 -8.36 11.90
N LEU A 90 1.96 -7.72 13.01
CA LEU A 90 2.24 -6.27 13.04
C LEU A 90 3.34 -5.90 12.06
N ARG A 91 4.40 -6.70 12.00
CA ARG A 91 5.49 -6.51 11.05
C ARG A 91 5.03 -6.61 9.60
N ALA A 92 4.17 -7.57 9.29
CA ALA A 92 3.56 -7.71 7.97
C ALA A 92 2.76 -6.46 7.59
N VAL A 93 1.94 -5.95 8.51
CA VAL A 93 1.10 -4.75 8.29
C VAL A 93 1.93 -3.50 8.07
N LEU A 94 2.99 -3.31 8.86
CA LEU A 94 3.93 -2.19 8.68
C LEU A 94 4.62 -2.26 7.32
N THR A 95 5.00 -3.46 6.90
CA THR A 95 5.65 -3.68 5.59
C THR A 95 4.69 -3.35 4.44
N VAL A 96 3.46 -3.89 4.47
CA VAL A 96 2.45 -3.66 3.43
C VAL A 96 2.08 -2.18 3.37
N SER A 97 1.87 -1.54 4.53
CA SER A 97 1.59 -0.10 4.60
C SER A 97 2.74 0.74 4.06
N GLY A 98 3.99 0.36 4.36
CA GLY A 98 5.18 1.03 3.83
C GLY A 98 5.28 0.89 2.30
N ILE A 99 5.04 -0.30 1.76
CA ILE A 99 5.00 -0.53 0.30
C ILE A 99 3.90 0.31 -0.35
N LEU A 100 2.70 0.36 0.24
CA LEU A 100 1.60 1.20 -0.27
C LEU A 100 1.98 2.68 -0.33
N MET A 101 2.69 3.19 0.68
CA MET A 101 3.19 4.57 0.68
C MET A 101 4.16 4.82 -0.49
N PHE A 102 5.03 3.86 -0.81
CA PHE A 102 5.91 3.95 -1.98
C PHE A 102 5.16 3.86 -3.31
N VAL A 103 4.16 2.99 -3.41
CA VAL A 103 3.30 2.92 -4.62
C VAL A 103 2.58 4.25 -4.83
N TRP A 104 2.05 4.84 -3.76
CA TRP A 104 1.42 6.15 -3.82
C TRP A 104 2.39 7.25 -4.24
N ALA A 105 3.60 7.28 -3.65
CA ALA A 105 4.65 8.19 -4.09
C ALA A 105 5.02 7.97 -5.56
N GLY A 106 5.08 6.71 -6.02
CA GLY A 106 5.34 6.34 -7.41
C GLY A 106 4.32 6.92 -8.39
N PHE A 107 3.03 6.87 -8.08
CA PHE A 107 2.01 7.54 -8.90
C PHE A 107 2.15 9.06 -8.91
N GLN A 108 2.65 9.66 -7.83
CA GLN A 108 2.86 11.11 -7.75
C GLN A 108 4.17 11.57 -8.41
N ALA A 109 5.19 10.70 -8.48
CA ALA A 109 6.55 11.07 -8.87
C ALA A 109 6.65 11.68 -10.29
N PRO A 110 6.01 11.13 -11.34
CA PRO A 110 6.10 11.73 -12.67
C PRO A 110 5.53 13.16 -12.73
N PHE A 111 4.52 13.49 -11.92
CA PHE A 111 3.99 14.86 -11.83
C PHE A 111 4.88 15.77 -11.02
N PHE A 112 5.49 15.24 -9.95
CA PHE A 112 6.48 15.96 -9.18
C PHE A 112 7.68 16.37 -10.05
N PHE A 113 8.17 15.47 -10.90
CA PHE A 113 9.33 15.77 -11.74
C PHE A 113 9.00 16.53 -13.03
N SER A 114 7.77 16.43 -13.56
CA SER A 114 7.36 17.16 -14.79
C SER A 114 6.72 18.52 -14.54
N VAL A 115 5.96 18.70 -13.45
CA VAL A 115 5.19 19.92 -13.15
C VAL A 115 5.50 20.49 -11.75
N GLY A 116 6.35 19.82 -10.95
CA GLY A 116 6.51 20.07 -9.50
C GLY A 116 6.86 21.47 -9.07
N TYR A 117 7.52 22.28 -9.90
CA TYR A 117 7.80 23.68 -9.56
C TYR A 117 6.54 24.56 -9.51
N LYS A 118 5.40 24.11 -10.07
CA LYS A 118 4.10 24.82 -10.05
C LYS A 118 3.09 24.24 -9.08
N LEU A 119 3.36 23.08 -8.48
CA LEU A 119 2.38 22.36 -7.65
C LEU A 119 2.28 22.87 -6.21
N GLY A 120 3.20 23.72 -5.75
CA GLY A 120 3.12 24.34 -4.43
C GLY A 120 3.79 23.50 -3.31
N LEU A 121 4.07 24.17 -2.18
CA LEU A 121 4.67 23.56 -0.99
C LEU A 121 3.90 22.34 -0.42
N PRO A 122 2.55 22.31 -0.39
CA PRO A 122 1.81 21.18 0.19
C PRO A 122 2.07 19.85 -0.54
N GLU A 123 2.20 19.88 -1.86
CA GLU A 123 2.39 18.72 -2.72
C GLU A 123 3.80 18.15 -2.56
N ILE A 124 4.79 19.02 -2.37
CA ILE A 124 6.17 18.66 -2.01
C ILE A 124 6.19 17.96 -0.64
N ILE A 125 5.54 18.57 0.37
CA ILE A 125 5.46 18.00 1.71
C ILE A 125 4.75 16.65 1.68
N SER A 126 3.64 16.54 0.96
CA SER A 126 2.87 15.29 0.81
C SER A 126 3.71 14.19 0.16
N TYR A 127 4.48 14.50 -0.89
CA TYR A 127 5.36 13.54 -1.55
C TYR A 127 6.48 13.05 -0.63
N LEU A 128 7.18 13.97 0.04
CA LEU A 128 8.25 13.64 0.99
C LEU A 128 7.73 12.84 2.19
N LEU A 129 6.54 13.17 2.71
CA LEU A 129 5.91 12.42 3.79
C LEU A 129 5.63 10.97 3.41
N LYS A 130 5.21 10.69 2.17
CA LYS A 130 5.00 9.32 1.70
C LYS A 130 6.30 8.54 1.60
N LEU A 131 7.37 9.16 1.10
CA LEU A 131 8.69 8.53 1.01
C LEU A 131 9.30 8.27 2.40
N ILE A 132 9.28 9.28 3.27
CA ILE A 132 9.80 9.17 4.64
C ILE A 132 8.96 8.19 5.45
N GLY A 133 7.63 8.32 5.40
CA GLY A 133 6.69 7.43 6.07
C GLY A 133 6.85 5.98 5.61
N GLY A 134 6.93 5.74 4.31
CA GLY A 134 7.19 4.42 3.75
C GLY A 134 8.51 3.83 4.24
N SER A 135 9.58 4.61 4.18
CA SER A 135 10.92 4.21 4.64
C SER A 135 10.93 3.89 6.13
N LEU A 136 10.28 4.71 6.95
CA LEU A 136 10.23 4.55 8.40
C LEU A 136 9.41 3.32 8.79
N LEU A 137 8.28 3.07 8.13
CA LEU A 137 7.47 1.87 8.35
C LEU A 137 8.23 0.59 8.01
N ILE A 138 8.96 0.56 6.89
CA ILE A 138 9.81 -0.58 6.51
C ILE A 138 10.99 -0.72 7.46
N PHE A 139 11.62 0.38 7.86
CA PHE A 139 12.74 0.36 8.80
C PHE A 139 12.32 -0.16 10.18
N VAL A 140 11.19 0.31 10.71
CA VAL A 140 10.62 -0.19 11.97
C VAL A 140 10.27 -1.67 11.83
N SER A 141 9.61 -2.07 10.74
CA SER A 141 9.34 -3.49 10.43
C SER A 141 10.62 -4.34 10.41
N SER A 142 11.72 -3.81 9.86
CA SER A 142 13.02 -4.50 9.81
C SER A 142 13.70 -4.55 11.18
N ARG A 143 13.62 -3.50 12.00
CA ARG A 143 14.19 -3.48 13.36
C ARG A 143 13.50 -4.48 14.29
N TYR A 144 12.22 -4.77 14.08
CA TYR A 144 11.53 -5.87 14.76
C TYR A 144 12.19 -7.25 14.53
N LEU A 145 12.96 -7.48 13.44
CA LEU A 145 13.78 -8.69 13.26
C LEU A 145 15.02 -8.74 14.16
N LYS A 146 15.66 -7.58 14.38
CA LYS A 146 17.03 -7.56 14.92
C LYS A 146 17.04 -7.85 16.43
N ASN A 147 15.92 -7.61 17.12
CA ASN A 147 15.76 -7.96 18.53
C ASN A 147 15.63 -9.47 18.80
N GLU A 148 15.39 -10.31 17.79
CA GLU A 148 15.38 -11.77 17.98
C GLU A 148 16.78 -12.38 17.86
N TYR A 149 17.60 -11.90 16.92
CA TYR A 149 18.97 -12.40 16.73
C TYR A 149 19.93 -12.06 17.90
N LEU A 150 19.63 -11.03 18.68
CA LEU A 150 20.44 -10.64 19.84
C LEU A 150 19.99 -11.30 21.16
N HIS A 151 18.83 -11.96 21.18
CA HIS A 151 18.34 -12.69 22.36
C HIS A 151 18.43 -14.22 22.19
N SER A 152 18.92 -14.70 21.03
CA SER A 152 19.15 -16.13 20.75
C SER A 152 20.63 -16.51 20.68
N VAL A 153 21.55 -15.60 21.02
CA VAL A 153 23.00 -15.82 21.19
C VAL A 153 23.33 -15.53 22.65
#